data_AF-A0A7H4LNI5-F1
#
_entry.id   AF-A0A7H4LNI5-F1
#
_cell.length_a   1.000
_cell.length_b   1.000
_cell.length_c   1.000
_cell.angle_alpha   90.00
_cell.angle_beta   90.00
_cell.angle_gamma   90.00
#
_symmetry.space_group_name_H-M   'P 1'
#
loop_
_entity.id
_entity.type
_entity.pdbx_description
1 polymer ?
#
loop_
_entity_poly.entity_id
_entity_poly.type
_entity_poly.pdbx_seq_one_letter_code
_entity_poly.pdbx_strand_id
1 'polypeptide(L)'
;MEPTEDIEFLWKWRKYLLLLATLVASVTYGAGLNPPGGVWSQDQEGGTSNGRGGAVQPPTPPLLPPAPAPAVYPNRVGDPVLVSTYMRRYTAFFYCNATAFVASLVTIMFLLDRRISGNRVGLTVLRSAMLLDLLALMAAFAAGSCRDVVASIYVSALFAVVFVYVALHVGVASASSGSSLLLLLGRKAPDSCPWDAEENKYIRERRKFLFLLATFATSLTYAAGLAPPGGFWTKTVAGHRAGAPLLHDGRYKIRYHAFFYANATSFVASLAIIMLLMSRTLRDRLARSYALLVCVLVELLGLMAAYAAGSCRWPTTTVYVFSLVGAVLLYIVLQMAIAVFAMDKFKKWREAICNIVTTCAGKSGSGPKQEIVKQKRDKKTDLDNGPEDKVEASRSLVLLLATLAATVTYQAGLSPPGGVWPEDDDQGRTHHIPGNPVLHDMHSKRYKAFYHCNTAAFVASVVVIIIVQSKQLSAVGRAALKTAMILDLFSLMGAYVAGSCRDKVTTIYVAALSPSPSLSTPSPRSWPSQRRGARPCRFNV
;
A
#
# COMPACT_ATOMS: atom_id res chain seq x y z
N MET A 1 -10.63 -31.37 14.72
CA MET A 1 -10.73 -30.48 13.55
C MET A 1 -10.03 -31.17 12.39
N GLU A 2 -10.73 -31.50 11.31
CA GLU A 2 -10.17 -32.38 10.27
C GLU A 2 -9.08 -31.69 9.42
N PRO A 3 -7.98 -32.38 9.06
CA PRO A 3 -6.90 -31.84 8.21
C PRO A 3 -7.37 -31.40 6.81
N THR A 4 -8.47 -31.97 6.34
CA THR A 4 -9.05 -31.77 5.00
C THR A 4 -9.53 -30.34 4.79
N GLU A 5 -10.31 -29.80 5.73
CA GLU A 5 -10.79 -28.42 5.68
C GLU A 5 -9.63 -27.41 5.74
N ASP A 6 -8.60 -27.73 6.53
CA ASP A 6 -7.43 -26.89 6.72
C ASP A 6 -6.61 -26.71 5.44
N ILE A 7 -6.39 -27.81 4.74
CA ILE A 7 -5.75 -27.82 3.43
C ILE A 7 -6.61 -27.07 2.40
N GLU A 8 -7.93 -27.29 2.40
CA GLU A 8 -8.82 -26.70 1.41
C GLU A 8 -8.83 -25.16 1.47
N PHE A 9 -8.96 -24.55 2.65
CA PHE A 9 -8.93 -23.08 2.69
C PHE A 9 -7.56 -22.48 2.42
N LEU A 10 -6.45 -23.16 2.75
CA LEU A 10 -5.14 -22.66 2.32
C LEU A 10 -5.04 -22.63 0.80
N TRP A 11 -5.52 -23.68 0.14
CA TRP A 11 -5.57 -23.73 -1.32
C TRP A 11 -6.50 -22.68 -1.92
N LYS A 12 -7.62 -22.39 -1.26
CA LYS A 12 -8.54 -21.31 -1.63
C LYS A 12 -7.88 -19.93 -1.55
N TRP A 13 -7.04 -19.69 -0.54
CA TRP A 13 -6.35 -18.42 -0.32
C TRP A 13 -4.93 -18.35 -0.88
N ARG A 14 -4.44 -19.43 -1.50
CA ARG A 14 -3.07 -19.58 -2.01
C ARG A 14 -2.58 -18.39 -2.81
N LYS A 15 -3.40 -17.87 -3.74
CA LYS A 15 -3.02 -16.73 -4.58
C LYS A 15 -2.74 -15.46 -3.76
N TYR A 16 -3.54 -15.23 -2.72
CA TYR A 16 -3.39 -14.09 -1.82
C TYR A 16 -2.23 -14.26 -0.85
N LEU A 17 -2.03 -15.48 -0.35
CA LEU A 17 -0.86 -15.81 0.49
C LEU A 17 0.45 -15.70 -0.28
N LEU A 18 0.48 -16.13 -1.53
CA LEU A 18 1.63 -15.93 -2.42
C LEU A 18 1.89 -14.43 -2.65
N LEU A 19 0.84 -13.64 -2.89
CA LEU A 19 0.98 -12.19 -3.02
C LEU A 19 1.58 -11.55 -1.76
N LEU A 20 1.04 -11.88 -0.58
CA LEU A 20 1.54 -11.38 0.70
C LEU A 20 3.01 -11.76 0.90
N ALA A 21 3.35 -13.03 0.78
CA ALA A 21 4.73 -13.51 0.98
C ALA A 21 5.71 -12.91 -0.04
N THR A 22 5.30 -12.75 -1.31
CA THR A 22 6.12 -12.11 -2.35
C THR A 22 6.37 -10.63 -2.02
N LEU A 23 5.35 -9.95 -1.52
CA LEU A 23 5.43 -8.53 -1.19
C LEU A 23 6.25 -8.29 0.09
N VAL A 24 6.11 -9.16 1.11
CA VAL A 24 6.96 -9.15 2.30
C VAL A 24 8.42 -9.44 1.93
N ALA A 25 8.68 -10.47 1.11
CA ALA A 25 10.03 -10.76 0.59
C ALA A 25 10.62 -9.55 -0.15
N SER A 26 9.84 -8.88 -0.99
CA SER A 26 10.28 -7.69 -1.73
C SER A 26 10.67 -6.53 -0.81
N VAL A 27 9.83 -6.17 0.16
CA VAL A 27 10.13 -5.02 1.04
C VAL A 27 11.25 -5.29 2.03
N THR A 28 11.34 -6.53 2.55
CA THR A 28 12.42 -6.95 3.44
C THR A 28 13.76 -7.05 2.68
N TYR A 29 13.74 -7.49 1.43
CA TYR A 29 14.91 -7.46 0.55
C TYR A 29 15.37 -6.01 0.30
N GLY A 30 14.45 -5.12 -0.09
CA GLY A 30 14.74 -3.69 -0.29
C GLY A 30 15.30 -3.01 0.96
N ALA A 31 14.72 -3.30 2.13
CA ALA A 31 15.17 -2.78 3.42
C ALA A 31 16.49 -3.40 3.91
N GLY A 32 16.79 -4.63 3.52
CA GLY A 32 18.07 -5.28 3.81
C GLY A 32 19.22 -4.64 3.03
N LEU A 33 18.98 -4.25 1.78
CA LEU A 33 19.97 -3.56 0.94
C LEU A 33 20.07 -2.05 1.23
N ASN A 34 18.99 -1.45 1.72
CA ASN A 34 18.93 -0.04 2.12
C ASN A 34 18.57 0.02 3.61
N PRO A 35 19.52 -0.24 4.52
CA PRO A 35 19.24 -0.34 5.94
C PRO A 35 18.67 0.99 6.48
N PRO A 36 17.80 0.94 7.50
CA PRO A 36 17.31 2.14 8.16
C PRO A 36 18.48 2.97 8.67
N GLY A 37 18.41 4.28 8.45
CA GLY A 37 19.48 5.24 8.71
C GLY A 37 20.55 5.35 7.63
N GLY A 38 20.44 4.56 6.56
CA GLY A 38 21.34 4.63 5.42
C GLY A 38 22.72 4.07 5.72
N VAL A 39 23.64 4.42 4.83
CA VAL A 39 25.05 3.99 4.86
C VAL A 39 25.96 5.22 4.89
N TRP A 40 27.15 5.05 5.43
CA TRP A 40 28.15 6.10 5.41
C TRP A 40 28.53 6.43 3.96
N SER A 41 28.52 7.73 3.63
CA SER A 41 28.87 8.22 2.29
C SER A 41 30.35 8.62 2.16
N GLN A 42 31.06 8.75 3.30
CA GLN A 42 32.48 9.09 3.38
C GLN A 42 33.14 8.23 4.45
N ASP A 43 34.42 7.90 4.25
CA ASP A 43 35.22 7.21 5.27
C ASP A 43 35.40 8.15 6.46
N GLN A 44 35.13 7.65 7.66
CA GLN A 44 35.34 8.43 8.86
C GLN A 44 36.78 8.22 9.32
N GLU A 45 37.69 9.12 8.94
CA GLU A 45 39.06 9.08 9.46
C GLU A 45 39.02 9.13 11.00
N GLY A 46 39.59 8.13 11.66
CA GLY A 46 39.64 8.05 13.11
C GLY A 46 40.27 9.31 13.67
N GLY A 47 39.50 10.14 14.36
CA GLY A 47 39.96 11.43 14.84
C GLY A 47 41.08 11.30 15.88
N THR A 48 42.31 11.62 15.50
CA THR A 48 43.23 12.33 16.39
C THR A 48 43.05 13.82 16.17
N SER A 49 42.11 14.43 16.90
CA SER A 49 42.07 15.87 17.04
C SER A 49 43.21 16.31 17.97
N ASN A 50 44.41 16.54 17.43
CA ASN A 50 45.47 17.24 18.15
C ASN A 50 45.71 18.62 17.51
N GLY A 51 44.91 19.58 17.95
CA GLY A 51 45.31 20.98 17.93
C GLY A 51 46.12 21.30 19.18
N ARG A 52 47.45 21.44 19.05
CA ARG A 52 48.34 22.41 19.75
C ARG A 52 49.81 22.06 19.48
N GLY A 53 50.60 23.08 19.19
CA GLY A 53 52.00 22.96 18.76
C GLY A 53 53.00 22.66 19.89
N GLY A 54 54.25 22.40 19.48
CA GLY A 54 55.44 22.40 20.36
C GLY A 54 56.43 21.25 20.15
N ALA A 55 57.54 21.55 19.46
CA ALA A 55 58.94 21.07 19.63
C ALA A 55 59.32 19.57 19.86
N VAL A 56 60.01 18.99 18.85
CA VAL A 56 61.37 18.35 18.80
C VAL A 56 61.95 17.43 19.94
N GLN A 57 62.19 16.15 19.55
CA GLN A 57 63.28 15.13 19.87
C GLN A 57 63.42 14.41 21.24
N PRO A 58 64.17 13.25 21.36
CA PRO A 58 64.56 12.15 20.43
C PRO A 58 64.26 10.71 21.04
N PRO A 59 64.68 9.55 20.45
CA PRO A 59 64.01 8.25 20.68
C PRO A 59 64.57 7.42 21.86
N THR A 60 63.71 6.59 22.47
CA THR A 60 64.05 5.55 23.47
C THR A 60 63.59 4.15 22.99
N PRO A 61 64.25 3.05 23.43
CA PRO A 61 64.12 1.70 22.84
C PRO A 61 62.83 0.95 23.25
N PRO A 62 62.48 -0.16 22.57
CA PRO A 62 61.12 -0.71 22.61
C PRO A 62 60.89 -1.51 23.90
N LEU A 63 59.99 -1.02 24.75
CA LEU A 63 59.26 -1.85 25.69
C LEU A 63 57.97 -2.31 25.00
N LEU A 64 57.64 -3.59 25.19
CA LEU A 64 56.49 -4.34 24.68
C LEU A 64 55.28 -3.46 24.27
N PRO A 65 54.67 -3.69 23.09
CA PRO A 65 53.49 -2.93 22.73
C PRO A 65 52.41 -3.17 23.80
N PRO A 66 51.84 -2.12 24.40
CA PRO A 66 50.59 -2.30 25.14
C PRO A 66 49.59 -2.96 24.19
N ALA A 67 48.83 -3.93 24.69
CA ALA A 67 47.79 -4.59 23.91
C ALA A 67 47.03 -3.52 23.11
N PRO A 68 46.92 -3.64 21.78
CA PRO A 68 46.30 -2.60 20.98
C PRO A 68 44.92 -2.36 21.59
N ALA A 69 44.69 -1.12 22.03
CA ALA A 69 43.36 -0.65 22.35
C ALA A 69 42.44 -1.11 21.21
N PRO A 70 41.24 -1.66 21.51
CA PRO A 70 40.41 -2.29 20.50
C PRO A 70 40.32 -1.34 19.33
N ALA A 71 40.84 -1.76 18.17
CA ALA A 71 40.87 -0.93 16.98
C ALA A 71 39.44 -0.49 16.73
N VAL A 72 39.13 0.78 17.01
CA VAL A 72 37.91 1.42 16.56
C VAL A 72 38.11 1.50 15.06
N TYR A 73 37.65 0.47 14.34
CA TYR A 73 37.69 0.49 12.89
C TYR A 73 36.98 1.76 12.44
N PRO A 74 37.64 2.63 11.65
CA PRO A 74 36.97 3.78 11.07
C PRO A 74 35.76 3.27 10.27
N ASN A 75 34.59 3.87 10.49
CA ASN A 75 33.39 3.54 9.72
C ASN A 75 33.70 3.78 8.24
N ARG A 76 33.57 2.74 7.40
CA ARG A 76 33.89 2.85 5.97
C ARG A 76 32.68 3.27 5.16
N VAL A 77 32.93 3.85 3.99
CA VAL A 77 31.89 4.09 2.99
C VAL A 77 31.12 2.79 2.73
N GLY A 78 29.79 2.87 2.78
CA GLY A 78 28.90 1.72 2.60
C GLY A 78 28.53 0.99 3.89
N ASP A 79 29.23 1.22 5.01
CA ASP A 79 28.85 0.62 6.29
C ASP A 79 27.50 1.19 6.77
N PRO A 80 26.58 0.36 7.31
CA PRO A 80 25.32 0.85 7.82
C PRO A 80 25.51 1.79 9.02
N VAL A 81 24.94 3.00 8.94
CA VAL A 81 25.15 4.06 9.95
C VAL A 81 24.64 3.63 11.33
N LEU A 82 23.52 2.91 11.38
CA LEU A 82 22.92 2.46 12.63
C LEU A 82 23.78 1.44 13.40
N VAL A 83 24.75 0.79 12.76
CA VAL A 83 25.68 -0.12 13.46
C VAL A 83 26.47 0.66 14.51
N SER A 84 26.97 1.85 14.17
CA SER A 84 27.77 2.67 15.07
C SER A 84 26.93 3.61 15.94
N THR A 85 25.76 4.05 15.49
CA THR A 85 24.95 5.04 16.23
C THR A 85 23.83 4.44 17.08
N TYR A 86 23.27 3.29 16.69
CA TYR A 86 22.16 2.60 17.38
C TYR A 86 22.29 1.06 17.31
N MET A 87 23.45 0.52 17.68
CA MET A 87 23.81 -0.90 17.50
C MET A 87 22.70 -1.90 17.87
N ARG A 88 22.11 -1.80 19.07
CA ARG A 88 21.05 -2.73 19.52
C ARG A 88 19.82 -2.73 18.60
N ARG A 89 19.41 -1.56 18.12
CA ARG A 89 18.28 -1.40 17.20
C ARG A 89 18.62 -1.98 15.83
N TYR A 90 19.83 -1.69 15.34
CA TYR A 90 20.33 -2.27 14.09
C TYR A 90 20.33 -3.79 14.14
N THR A 91 20.91 -4.39 15.17
CA THR A 91 21.00 -5.84 15.33
C THR A 91 19.62 -6.50 15.34
N ALA A 92 18.68 -5.94 16.11
CA ALA A 92 17.31 -6.43 16.15
C ALA A 92 16.62 -6.31 14.78
N PHE A 93 16.76 -5.15 14.11
CA PHE A 93 16.24 -4.93 12.77
C PHE A 93 16.83 -5.96 11.78
N PHE A 94 18.15 -6.11 11.74
CA PHE A 94 18.85 -6.97 10.78
C PHE A 94 18.37 -8.42 10.87
N TYR A 95 18.40 -9.00 12.08
CA TYR A 95 17.98 -10.40 12.27
C TYR A 95 16.49 -10.60 12.02
N CYS A 96 15.62 -9.69 12.47
CA CYS A 96 14.18 -9.81 12.25
C CYS A 96 13.83 -9.63 10.77
N ASN A 97 14.43 -8.65 10.08
CA ASN A 97 14.19 -8.41 8.66
C ASN A 97 14.68 -9.58 7.80
N ALA A 98 15.87 -10.13 8.10
CA ALA A 98 16.39 -11.32 7.43
C ALA A 98 15.51 -12.56 7.68
N THR A 99 15.01 -12.72 8.92
CA THR A 99 14.09 -13.81 9.26
C THR A 99 12.79 -13.71 8.48
N ALA A 100 12.19 -12.52 8.40
CA ALA A 100 10.99 -12.28 7.59
C ALA A 100 11.25 -12.59 6.10
N PHE A 101 12.36 -12.11 5.54
CA PHE A 101 12.75 -12.44 4.15
C PHE A 101 12.82 -13.95 3.90
N VAL A 102 13.55 -14.69 4.73
CA VAL A 102 13.70 -16.15 4.57
C VAL A 102 12.38 -16.88 4.81
N ALA A 103 11.62 -16.51 5.84
CA ALA A 103 10.32 -17.12 6.15
C ALA A 103 9.30 -16.88 5.01
N SER A 104 9.34 -15.72 4.38
CA SER A 104 8.57 -15.40 3.17
C SER A 104 8.96 -16.30 1.99
N LEU A 105 10.26 -16.52 1.73
CA LEU A 105 10.71 -17.44 0.68
C LEU A 105 10.28 -18.88 0.94
N VAL A 106 10.42 -19.36 2.17
CA VAL A 106 9.95 -20.69 2.59
C VAL A 106 8.45 -20.80 2.36
N THR A 107 7.68 -19.79 2.76
CA THR A 107 6.23 -19.72 2.54
C THR A 107 5.90 -19.80 1.04
N ILE A 108 6.59 -19.05 0.19
CA ILE A 108 6.41 -19.11 -1.28
C ILE A 108 6.69 -20.52 -1.81
N MET A 109 7.81 -21.13 -1.43
CA MET A 109 8.17 -22.48 -1.89
C MET A 109 7.12 -23.52 -1.49
N PHE A 110 6.65 -23.50 -0.24
CA PHE A 110 5.62 -24.41 0.27
C PHE A 110 4.25 -24.17 -0.38
N LEU A 111 3.91 -22.92 -0.69
CA LEU A 111 2.69 -22.59 -1.41
C LEU A 111 2.78 -22.99 -2.88
N LEU A 112 3.96 -22.95 -3.51
CA LEU A 112 4.14 -23.35 -4.90
C LEU A 112 4.08 -24.88 -5.07
N ASP A 113 4.58 -25.65 -4.11
CA ASP A 113 4.57 -27.12 -4.17
C ASP A 113 3.45 -27.78 -3.33
N ARG A 114 2.49 -28.37 -4.03
CA ARG A 114 1.38 -29.12 -3.41
C ARG A 114 1.81 -30.41 -2.73
N ARG A 115 2.93 -31.02 -3.15
CA ARG A 115 3.44 -32.25 -2.54
C ARG A 115 3.98 -32.00 -1.14
N ILE A 116 4.56 -30.83 -0.92
CA ILE A 116 5.11 -30.42 0.38
C ILE A 116 3.98 -29.98 1.33
N SER A 117 3.02 -29.18 0.85
CA SER A 117 1.91 -28.67 1.66
C SER A 117 0.73 -29.64 1.84
N GLY A 118 0.76 -30.80 1.17
CA GLY A 118 -0.32 -31.80 1.16
C GLY A 118 -0.42 -32.69 2.41
N ASN A 119 0.57 -32.66 3.30
CA ASN A 119 0.59 -33.47 4.52
C ASN A 119 0.57 -32.57 5.79
N ARG A 120 0.16 -33.14 6.94
CA ARG A 120 0.02 -32.43 8.23
C ARG A 120 1.31 -31.72 8.65
N VAL A 121 2.47 -32.35 8.45
CA VAL A 121 3.77 -31.77 8.81
C VAL A 121 4.06 -30.52 7.98
N GLY A 122 3.91 -30.61 6.66
CA GLY A 122 4.15 -29.47 5.77
C GLY A 122 3.17 -28.32 6.00
N LEU A 123 1.91 -28.64 6.33
CA LEU A 123 0.93 -27.67 6.77
C LEU A 123 1.35 -26.93 8.05
N THR A 124 1.82 -27.66 9.07
CA THR A 124 2.31 -27.07 10.32
C THR A 124 3.53 -26.19 10.06
N VAL A 125 4.48 -26.65 9.24
CA VAL A 125 5.67 -25.86 8.88
C VAL A 125 5.28 -24.58 8.15
N LEU A 126 4.36 -24.64 7.19
CA LEU A 126 3.86 -23.46 6.47
C LEU A 126 3.19 -22.46 7.43
N ARG A 127 2.36 -22.93 8.36
CA ARG A 127 1.72 -22.08 9.37
C ARG A 127 2.75 -21.42 10.29
N SER A 128 3.72 -22.19 10.77
CA SER A 128 4.80 -21.68 11.60
C SER A 128 5.66 -20.66 10.85
N ALA A 129 5.97 -20.90 9.57
CA ALA A 129 6.70 -19.97 8.73
C ALA A 129 5.93 -18.65 8.54
N MET A 130 4.64 -18.71 8.24
CA MET A 130 3.79 -17.52 8.10
C MET A 130 3.64 -16.73 9.41
N LEU A 131 3.54 -17.40 10.56
CA LEU A 131 3.50 -16.73 11.86
C LEU A 131 4.84 -16.09 12.20
N LEU A 132 5.94 -16.80 11.97
CA LEU A 132 7.29 -16.30 12.17
C LEU A 132 7.56 -15.09 11.28
N ASP A 133 7.17 -15.16 10.01
CA ASP A 133 7.27 -14.06 9.04
C ASP A 133 6.58 -12.79 9.56
N LEU A 134 5.33 -12.92 10.00
CA LEU A 134 4.55 -11.81 10.54
C LEU A 134 5.19 -11.21 11.80
N LEU A 135 5.61 -12.04 12.76
CA LEU A 135 6.27 -11.59 14.00
C LEU A 135 7.60 -10.90 13.70
N ALA A 136 8.41 -11.49 12.83
CA ALA A 136 9.69 -10.96 12.42
C ALA A 136 9.53 -9.62 11.67
N LEU A 137 8.52 -9.48 10.81
CA LEU A 137 8.21 -8.23 10.12
C LEU A 137 7.83 -7.12 11.10
N MET A 138 7.01 -7.42 12.11
CA MET A 138 6.63 -6.45 13.15
C MET A 138 7.82 -6.01 14.00
N ALA A 139 8.67 -6.96 14.41
CA ALA A 139 9.88 -6.67 15.18
C ALA A 139 10.90 -5.86 14.36
N ALA A 140 11.09 -6.20 13.08
CA ALA A 140 11.93 -5.44 12.16
C ALA A 140 11.43 -4.00 12.00
N PHE A 141 10.12 -3.81 11.79
CA PHE A 141 9.53 -2.49 11.71
C PHE A 141 9.75 -1.68 13.00
N ALA A 142 9.48 -2.26 14.18
CA ALA A 142 9.67 -1.58 15.46
C ALA A 142 11.13 -1.14 15.68
N ALA A 143 12.07 -2.06 15.42
CA ALA A 143 13.50 -1.81 15.62
C ALA A 143 14.05 -0.80 14.60
N GLY A 144 13.65 -0.91 13.34
CA GLY A 144 14.19 -0.12 12.24
C GLY A 144 13.54 1.26 12.05
N SER A 145 12.28 1.45 12.49
CA SER A 145 11.57 2.73 12.33
C SER A 145 11.75 3.70 13.50
N CYS A 146 11.96 3.19 14.72
CA CYS A 146 12.03 4.01 15.92
C CYS A 146 13.47 4.44 16.25
N ARG A 147 13.68 5.69 16.67
CA ARG A 147 14.99 6.19 17.15
C ARG A 147 15.00 6.56 18.65
N ASP A 148 13.85 6.93 19.19
CA ASP A 148 13.67 7.25 20.62
C ASP A 148 12.81 6.19 21.35
N VAL A 149 12.65 6.36 22.67
CA VAL A 149 11.90 5.43 23.52
C VAL A 149 10.38 5.62 23.36
N VAL A 150 9.91 6.85 23.14
CA VAL A 150 8.47 7.17 23.03
C VAL A 150 7.88 6.53 21.77
N ALA A 151 8.57 6.66 20.64
CA ALA A 151 8.24 6.02 19.38
C ALA A 151 8.19 4.50 19.53
N SER A 152 9.16 3.89 20.23
CA SER A 152 9.19 2.46 20.49
C SER A 152 8.02 2.01 21.36
N ILE A 153 7.72 2.72 22.45
CA ILE A 153 6.56 2.43 23.32
C ILE A 153 5.27 2.48 22.49
N TYR A 154 5.10 3.51 21.67
CA TYR A 154 3.93 3.69 20.83
C TYR A 154 3.72 2.52 19.85
N VAL A 155 4.75 2.17 19.08
CA VAL A 155 4.67 1.08 18.09
C VAL A 155 4.45 -0.27 18.77
N SER A 156 5.15 -0.54 19.87
CA SER A 156 4.94 -1.77 20.66
C SER A 156 3.54 -1.85 21.27
N ALA A 157 2.99 -0.74 21.76
CA ALA A 157 1.63 -0.69 22.29
C ALA A 157 0.59 -0.96 21.19
N LEU A 158 0.77 -0.43 19.98
CA LEU A 158 -0.11 -0.73 18.85
C LEU A 158 -0.13 -2.23 18.51
N PHE A 159 1.03 -2.88 18.47
CA PHE A 159 1.09 -4.33 18.26
C PHE A 159 0.41 -5.09 19.39
N ALA A 160 0.65 -4.71 20.65
CA ALA A 160 0.01 -5.32 21.81
C ALA A 160 -1.52 -5.23 21.74
N VAL A 161 -2.07 -4.09 21.34
CA VAL A 161 -3.52 -3.91 21.13
C VAL A 161 -4.06 -4.90 20.09
N VAL A 162 -3.37 -5.07 18.95
CA VAL A 162 -3.77 -6.04 17.92
C VAL A 162 -3.73 -7.47 18.45
N PHE A 163 -2.67 -7.85 19.17
CA PHE A 163 -2.57 -9.19 19.75
C PHE A 163 -3.65 -9.46 20.79
N VAL A 164 -3.89 -8.52 21.71
CA VAL A 164 -4.95 -8.64 22.71
C VAL A 164 -6.30 -8.75 22.02
N TYR A 165 -6.57 -7.90 21.03
CA TYR A 165 -7.81 -7.96 20.26
C TYR A 165 -8.00 -9.32 19.58
N VAL A 166 -6.99 -9.83 18.87
CA VAL A 166 -7.04 -11.15 18.21
C VAL A 166 -7.22 -12.27 19.25
N ALA A 167 -6.50 -12.24 20.37
CA ALA A 167 -6.57 -13.23 21.43
C ALA A 167 -7.95 -13.28 22.09
N LEU A 168 -8.53 -12.12 22.43
CA LEU A 168 -9.90 -12.02 22.93
C LEU A 168 -10.88 -12.63 21.94
N HIS A 169 -10.76 -12.26 20.68
CA HIS A 169 -11.61 -12.75 19.62
C HIS A 169 -11.53 -14.27 19.41
N VAL A 170 -10.33 -14.85 19.43
CA VAL A 170 -10.11 -16.30 19.37
C VAL A 170 -10.65 -16.97 20.63
N GLY A 171 -10.37 -16.42 21.82
CA GLY A 171 -10.84 -16.94 23.10
C GLY A 171 -12.36 -16.97 23.22
N VAL A 172 -13.07 -15.90 22.82
CA VAL A 172 -14.54 -15.91 22.76
C VAL A 172 -15.04 -16.91 21.71
N ALA A 173 -14.30 -17.15 20.62
CA ALA A 173 -14.68 -18.19 19.64
C ALA A 173 -14.67 -19.57 20.29
N SER A 174 -13.56 -19.90 20.95
CA SER A 174 -13.35 -21.18 21.62
C SER A 174 -14.34 -21.38 22.77
N ALA A 175 -14.64 -20.33 23.55
CA ALA A 175 -15.64 -20.38 24.62
C ALA A 175 -17.07 -20.59 24.08
N SER A 176 -17.44 -19.89 23.00
CA SER A 176 -18.76 -20.04 22.38
C SER A 176 -18.96 -21.42 21.72
N SER A 177 -17.87 -22.01 21.20
CA SER A 177 -17.90 -23.38 20.66
C SER A 177 -18.08 -24.44 21.76
N GLY A 178 -17.62 -24.17 22.99
CA GLY A 178 -17.88 -25.02 24.16
C GLY A 178 -19.28 -24.86 24.76
N SER A 179 -19.98 -23.76 24.45
CA SER A 179 -21.29 -23.41 25.01
C SER A 179 -22.46 -23.68 24.04
N SER A 180 -22.25 -24.46 22.97
CA SER A 180 -23.28 -24.78 21.99
C SER A 180 -24.21 -25.90 22.47
N LEU A 181 -24.86 -25.70 23.62
CA LEU A 181 -26.06 -26.44 24.04
C LEU A 181 -27.27 -26.11 23.12
N LEU A 182 -27.14 -25.09 22.27
CA LEU A 182 -28.17 -24.65 21.31
C LEU A 182 -28.14 -25.44 19.98
N LEU A 183 -27.11 -26.26 19.75
CA LEU A 183 -27.02 -27.19 18.61
C LEU A 183 -27.81 -28.50 18.84
N LEU A 184 -28.25 -28.78 20.08
CA LEU A 184 -29.16 -29.88 20.42
C LEU A 184 -30.64 -29.58 20.05
N LEU A 185 -30.98 -28.33 19.70
CA LEU A 185 -32.33 -27.93 19.30
C LEU A 185 -32.60 -28.07 17.79
N GLY A 186 -31.78 -28.83 17.06
CA GLY A 186 -32.20 -29.51 15.82
C GLY A 186 -32.91 -28.67 14.76
N ARG A 187 -32.69 -27.34 14.70
CA ARG A 187 -33.34 -26.50 13.71
C ARG A 187 -32.53 -26.56 12.42
N LYS A 188 -32.88 -27.53 11.57
CA LYS A 188 -32.42 -27.62 10.18
C LYS A 188 -32.68 -26.26 9.52
N ALA A 189 -31.61 -25.59 9.08
CA ALA A 189 -31.73 -24.31 8.39
C ALA A 189 -32.62 -24.50 7.16
N PRO A 190 -33.61 -23.62 6.92
CA PRO A 190 -34.42 -23.68 5.71
C PRO A 190 -33.52 -23.54 4.48
N ASP A 191 -33.91 -24.18 3.38
CA ASP A 191 -33.19 -24.14 2.11
C ASP A 191 -32.80 -22.70 1.76
N SER A 192 -31.50 -22.49 1.53
CA SER A 192 -30.88 -21.17 1.32
C SER A 192 -31.62 -20.39 0.23
N CYS A 193 -32.11 -19.19 0.56
CA CYS A 193 -32.77 -18.33 -0.42
C CYS A 193 -31.75 -17.84 -1.46
N PRO A 194 -32.15 -17.57 -2.72
CA PRO A 194 -31.22 -17.07 -3.75
C PRO A 194 -30.44 -15.81 -3.34
N TRP A 195 -31.02 -14.96 -2.48
CA TRP A 195 -30.39 -13.75 -1.94
C TRP A 195 -29.22 -14.05 -0.98
N ASP A 196 -29.26 -15.17 -0.26
CA ASP A 196 -28.18 -15.57 0.67
C ASP A 196 -26.93 -15.99 -0.11
N ALA A 197 -27.10 -16.61 -1.28
CA ALA A 197 -25.98 -16.99 -2.14
C ALA A 197 -25.25 -15.76 -2.72
N GLU A 198 -26.01 -14.76 -3.16
CA GLU A 198 -25.48 -13.51 -3.73
C GLU A 198 -24.77 -12.66 -2.67
N GLU A 199 -25.34 -12.56 -1.46
CA GLU A 199 -24.69 -11.90 -0.33
C GLU A 199 -23.38 -12.58 0.08
N ASN A 200 -23.36 -13.92 0.11
CA ASN A 200 -22.15 -14.68 0.43
C ASN A 200 -21.05 -14.54 -0.64
N LYS A 201 -21.43 -14.46 -1.92
CA LYS A 201 -20.52 -14.17 -3.04
C LYS A 201 -19.89 -12.78 -2.87
N TYR A 202 -20.72 -11.77 -2.63
CA TYR A 202 -20.27 -10.40 -2.39
C TYR A 202 -19.30 -10.27 -1.20
N ILE A 203 -19.62 -10.86 -0.05
CA ILE A 203 -18.74 -10.81 1.14
C ILE A 203 -17.40 -11.49 0.82
N ARG A 204 -17.39 -12.56 0.01
CA ARG A 204 -16.16 -13.21 -0.44
C ARG A 204 -15.33 -12.27 -1.32
N GLU A 205 -15.95 -11.58 -2.28
CA GLU A 205 -15.26 -10.62 -3.15
C GLU A 205 -14.68 -9.43 -2.39
N ARG A 206 -15.47 -8.80 -1.52
CA ARG A 206 -15.01 -7.67 -0.70
C ARG A 206 -13.78 -8.03 0.12
N ARG A 207 -13.72 -9.24 0.67
CA ARG A 207 -12.55 -9.73 1.42
C ARG A 207 -11.30 -9.84 0.56
N LYS A 208 -11.42 -10.27 -0.70
CA LYS A 208 -10.29 -10.31 -1.64
C LYS A 208 -9.71 -8.91 -1.82
N PHE A 209 -10.57 -7.91 -2.05
CA PHE A 209 -10.14 -6.52 -2.25
C PHE A 209 -9.55 -5.89 -1.00
N LEU A 210 -10.14 -6.15 0.17
CA LEU A 210 -9.60 -5.72 1.46
C LEU A 210 -8.22 -6.33 1.74
N PHE A 211 -8.04 -7.61 1.40
CA PHE A 211 -6.74 -8.27 1.54
C PHE A 211 -5.70 -7.64 0.62
N LEU A 212 -6.06 -7.37 -0.64
CA LEU A 212 -5.18 -6.69 -1.60
C LEU A 212 -4.76 -5.30 -1.09
N LEU A 213 -5.73 -4.52 -0.63
CA LEU A 213 -5.50 -3.19 -0.06
C LEU A 213 -4.56 -3.25 1.14
N ALA A 214 -4.84 -4.11 2.12
CA ALA A 214 -4.03 -4.23 3.32
C ALA A 214 -2.62 -4.77 3.03
N THR A 215 -2.48 -5.70 2.09
CA THR A 215 -1.17 -6.20 1.65
C THR A 215 -0.34 -5.05 1.05
N PHE A 216 -0.95 -4.21 0.20
CA PHE A 216 -0.29 -3.02 -0.33
C PHE A 216 0.05 -1.98 0.74
N ALA A 217 -0.89 -1.63 1.62
CA ALA A 217 -0.64 -0.66 2.68
C ALA A 217 0.52 -1.12 3.58
N THR A 218 0.61 -2.43 3.84
CA THR A 218 1.70 -3.04 4.61
C THR A 218 3.06 -2.80 3.95
N SER A 219 3.24 -3.08 2.65
CA SER A 219 4.54 -2.81 1.99
C SER A 219 4.87 -1.33 1.98
N LEU A 220 3.88 -0.49 1.68
CA LEU A 220 4.07 0.94 1.51
C LEU A 220 4.53 1.60 2.82
N THR A 221 3.83 1.28 3.91
CA THR A 221 4.10 1.83 5.23
C THR A 221 5.34 1.22 5.88
N TYR A 222 5.65 -0.06 5.61
CA TYR A 222 6.91 -0.68 6.01
C TYR A 222 8.11 0.04 5.39
N ALA A 223 8.11 0.19 4.05
CA ALA A 223 9.18 0.86 3.34
C ALA A 223 9.35 2.31 3.81
N ALA A 224 8.26 3.07 3.93
CA ALA A 224 8.29 4.47 4.36
C ALA A 224 8.64 4.66 5.83
N GLY A 225 8.34 3.67 6.69
CA GLY A 225 8.73 3.71 8.10
C GLY A 225 10.23 3.48 8.29
N LEU A 226 10.83 2.66 7.44
CA LEU A 226 12.27 2.39 7.46
C LEU A 226 13.08 3.47 6.72
N ALA A 227 12.51 4.07 5.67
CA ALA A 227 13.05 5.19 4.91
C ALA A 227 12.10 6.41 5.01
N PRO A 228 12.15 7.18 6.11
CA PRO A 228 11.27 8.31 6.35
C PRO A 228 11.52 9.44 5.33
N PRO A 229 10.55 10.37 5.17
CA PRO A 229 10.67 11.48 4.23
C PRO A 229 11.92 12.29 4.49
N GLY A 230 12.61 12.67 3.42
CA GLY A 230 13.88 13.39 3.48
C GLY A 230 15.10 12.54 3.87
N GLY A 231 14.95 11.26 4.21
CA GLY A 231 16.07 10.38 4.52
C GLY A 231 16.66 10.63 5.91
N PHE A 232 17.99 10.60 6.02
CA PHE A 232 18.71 10.60 7.30
C PHE A 232 19.81 11.63 7.33
N TRP A 233 20.16 12.04 8.54
CA TRP A 233 21.38 12.80 8.79
C TRP A 233 22.61 11.97 8.44
N THR A 234 23.54 12.58 7.69
CA THR A 234 24.82 12.01 7.27
C THR A 234 25.91 12.13 8.33
N LYS A 235 25.85 13.17 9.17
CA LYS A 235 26.85 13.50 10.19
C LYS A 235 26.23 13.60 11.58
N THR A 236 27.07 13.35 12.59
CA THR A 236 26.73 13.58 13.99
C THR A 236 27.33 14.91 14.42
N VAL A 237 26.48 15.88 14.79
CA VAL A 237 26.87 17.20 15.31
C VAL A 237 25.99 17.56 16.51
N ALA A 238 26.25 18.69 17.16
CA ALA A 238 25.41 19.17 18.25
C ALA A 238 23.97 19.45 17.74
N GLY A 239 23.02 18.60 18.13
CA GLY A 239 21.60 18.74 17.80
C GLY A 239 21.03 17.65 16.88
N HIS A 240 21.86 16.88 16.16
CA HIS A 240 21.41 15.73 15.39
C HIS A 240 22.47 14.63 15.26
N ARG A 241 22.03 13.37 15.20
CA ARG A 241 22.89 12.18 15.14
C ARG A 241 22.79 11.52 13.77
N ALA A 242 23.91 11.06 13.22
CA ALA A 242 23.92 10.33 11.96
C ALA A 242 22.97 9.11 12.01
N GLY A 243 22.22 8.89 10.93
CA GLY A 243 21.20 7.83 10.83
C GLY A 243 19.87 8.13 11.52
N ALA A 244 19.76 9.25 12.25
CA ALA A 244 18.47 9.77 12.67
C ALA A 244 17.71 10.38 11.46
N PRO A 245 16.37 10.32 11.42
CA PRO A 245 15.59 10.87 10.32
C PRO A 245 15.86 12.37 10.17
N LEU A 246 16.08 12.82 8.94
CA LEU A 246 16.49 14.20 8.63
C LEU A 246 15.50 15.25 9.18
N LEU A 247 14.22 14.90 9.22
CA LEU A 247 13.14 15.79 9.64
C LEU A 247 12.73 15.64 11.11
N HIS A 248 13.37 14.73 11.85
CA HIS A 248 13.01 14.43 13.22
C HIS A 248 13.15 15.65 14.14
N ASP A 249 14.16 16.48 13.85
CA ASP A 249 14.53 17.63 14.66
C ASP A 249 14.26 18.96 13.94
N GLY A 250 14.44 20.06 14.67
CA GLY A 250 14.34 21.42 14.12
C GLY A 250 12.95 21.80 13.60
N ARG A 251 12.91 22.44 12.42
CA ARG A 251 11.70 23.10 11.87
C ARG A 251 10.60 22.12 11.45
N TYR A 252 10.95 20.88 11.13
CA TYR A 252 10.02 19.89 10.57
C TYR A 252 9.54 18.85 11.60
N LYS A 253 9.98 18.95 12.85
CA LYS A 253 9.69 17.99 13.94
C LYS A 253 8.22 17.61 14.07
N ILE A 254 7.31 18.60 14.12
CA ILE A 254 5.87 18.35 14.28
C ILE A 254 5.33 17.51 13.10
N ARG A 255 5.76 17.84 11.88
CA ARG A 255 5.35 17.14 10.65
C ARG A 255 5.92 15.74 10.59
N TYR A 256 7.18 15.58 10.97
CA TYR A 256 7.80 14.28 11.06
C TYR A 256 7.06 13.36 12.03
N HIS A 257 6.71 13.85 13.23
CA HIS A 257 5.94 13.04 14.19
C HIS A 257 4.54 12.71 13.67
N ALA A 258 3.85 13.67 13.04
CA ALA A 258 2.56 13.40 12.39
C ALA A 258 2.67 12.31 11.31
N PHE A 259 3.70 12.39 10.46
CA PHE A 259 4.02 11.35 9.48
C PHE A 259 4.27 10.00 10.15
N PHE A 260 5.17 9.96 11.12
CA PHE A 260 5.62 8.74 11.77
C PHE A 260 4.46 7.99 12.43
N TYR A 261 3.67 8.68 13.25
CA TYR A 261 2.54 8.07 13.95
C TYR A 261 1.43 7.65 12.98
N ALA A 262 1.10 8.48 11.98
CA ALA A 262 0.11 8.11 10.97
C ALA A 262 0.55 6.89 10.14
N ASN A 263 1.81 6.85 9.71
CA ASN A 263 2.37 5.74 8.96
C ASN A 263 2.41 4.44 9.78
N ALA A 264 2.84 4.52 11.05
CA ALA A 264 2.85 3.38 11.96
C ALA A 264 1.43 2.85 12.25
N THR A 265 0.45 3.72 12.46
CA THR A 265 -0.96 3.28 12.64
C THR A 265 -1.50 2.60 11.40
N SER A 266 -1.17 3.11 10.21
CA SER A 266 -1.59 2.51 8.94
C SER A 266 -0.96 1.12 8.74
N PHE A 267 0.34 0.97 9.04
CA PHE A 267 1.03 -0.33 9.03
C PHE A 267 0.40 -1.35 9.99
N VAL A 268 0.12 -0.94 11.23
CA VAL A 268 -0.47 -1.86 12.21
C VAL A 268 -1.91 -2.21 11.86
N ALA A 269 -2.69 -1.23 11.38
CA ALA A 269 -4.05 -1.46 10.91
C ALA A 269 -4.11 -2.43 9.72
N SER A 270 -3.18 -2.33 8.78
CA SER A 270 -3.10 -3.24 7.63
C SER A 270 -2.74 -4.67 8.04
N LEU A 271 -1.80 -4.84 8.99
CA LEU A 271 -1.53 -6.16 9.57
C LEU A 271 -2.73 -6.72 10.33
N ALA A 272 -3.46 -5.90 11.08
CA ALA A 272 -4.68 -6.31 11.75
C ALA A 272 -5.75 -6.78 10.75
N ILE A 273 -5.91 -6.09 9.61
CA ILE A 273 -6.82 -6.51 8.53
C ILE A 273 -6.37 -7.85 7.95
N ILE A 274 -5.09 -8.04 7.67
CA ILE A 274 -4.54 -9.32 7.16
C ILE A 274 -4.83 -10.45 8.16
N MET A 275 -4.52 -10.26 9.46
CA MET A 275 -4.78 -11.24 10.51
C MET A 275 -6.28 -11.58 10.63
N LEU A 276 -7.15 -10.56 10.59
CA LEU A 276 -8.60 -10.72 10.67
C LEU A 276 -9.17 -11.46 9.47
N LEU A 277 -8.69 -11.15 8.26
CA LEU A 277 -9.12 -11.81 7.01
C LEU A 277 -8.59 -13.25 6.90
N MET A 278 -7.41 -13.52 7.46
CA MET A 278 -6.80 -14.85 7.43
C MET A 278 -7.41 -15.81 8.47
N SER A 279 -8.04 -15.29 9.52
CA SER A 279 -8.65 -16.12 10.55
C SER A 279 -10.03 -16.65 10.16
N ARG A 280 -10.17 -17.99 10.16
CA ARG A 280 -11.45 -18.68 9.90
C ARG A 280 -12.46 -18.53 11.04
N THR A 281 -11.99 -18.51 12.28
CA THR A 281 -12.84 -18.36 13.48
C THR A 281 -13.38 -16.94 13.61
N LEU A 282 -12.67 -15.97 13.05
CA LEU A 282 -13.09 -14.58 13.00
C LEU A 282 -14.01 -14.28 11.83
N ARG A 283 -13.94 -15.08 10.76
CA ARG A 283 -14.69 -14.96 9.52
C ARG A 283 -16.20 -14.75 9.70
N ASP A 284 -16.83 -15.53 10.56
CA ASP A 284 -18.29 -15.55 10.70
C ASP A 284 -18.78 -14.42 11.62
N ARG A 285 -17.94 -13.95 12.55
CA ARG A 285 -18.20 -12.75 13.37
C ARG A 285 -17.85 -11.45 12.68
N LEU A 286 -16.87 -11.47 11.76
CA LEU A 286 -16.44 -10.33 10.97
C LEU A 286 -17.55 -9.76 10.10
N ALA A 287 -18.40 -10.63 9.54
CA ALA A 287 -19.55 -10.24 8.75
C ALA A 287 -20.55 -9.37 9.55
N ARG A 288 -20.49 -9.43 10.89
CA ARG A 288 -21.37 -8.71 11.81
C ARG A 288 -20.65 -7.60 12.62
N SER A 289 -19.31 -7.50 12.55
CA SER A 289 -18.53 -6.56 13.38
C SER A 289 -18.09 -5.30 12.61
N TYR A 290 -18.19 -4.14 13.24
CA TYR A 290 -17.64 -2.87 12.73
C TYR A 290 -16.11 -2.80 12.72
N ALA A 291 -15.42 -3.76 13.34
CA ALA A 291 -13.97 -3.72 13.53
C ALA A 291 -13.16 -3.68 12.22
N LEU A 292 -13.49 -4.51 11.23
CA LEU A 292 -12.84 -4.46 9.92
C LEU A 292 -13.03 -3.09 9.25
N LEU A 293 -14.23 -2.50 9.36
CA LEU A 293 -14.51 -1.19 8.80
C LEU A 293 -13.65 -0.12 9.49
N VAL A 294 -13.57 -0.16 10.83
CA VAL A 294 -12.71 0.75 11.60
C VAL A 294 -11.24 0.59 11.20
N CYS A 295 -10.71 -0.63 11.10
CA CYS A 295 -9.33 -0.86 10.67
C CYS A 295 -9.06 -0.30 9.27
N VAL A 296 -9.97 -0.50 8.31
CA VAL A 296 -9.83 0.03 6.94
C VAL A 296 -9.85 1.56 6.93
N LEU A 297 -10.73 2.17 7.73
CA LEU A 297 -10.76 3.63 7.87
C LEU A 297 -9.47 4.16 8.49
N VAL A 298 -8.98 3.53 9.56
CA VAL A 298 -7.70 3.88 10.20
C VAL A 298 -6.53 3.71 9.24
N GLU A 299 -6.50 2.63 8.45
CA GLU A 299 -5.46 2.37 7.45
C GLU A 299 -5.44 3.47 6.38
N LEU A 300 -6.58 3.76 5.75
CA LEU A 300 -6.68 4.75 4.67
C LEU A 300 -6.44 6.18 5.17
N LEU A 301 -7.01 6.56 6.32
CA LEU A 301 -6.79 7.88 6.91
C LEU A 301 -5.34 8.05 7.38
N GLY A 302 -4.76 7.01 7.98
CA GLY A 302 -3.35 6.98 8.38
C GLY A 302 -2.43 7.14 7.17
N LEU A 303 -2.72 6.46 6.06
CA LEU A 303 -1.94 6.60 4.82
C LEU A 303 -2.04 8.01 4.22
N MET A 304 -3.25 8.59 4.18
CA MET A 304 -3.42 9.97 3.70
C MET A 304 -2.74 11.00 4.60
N ALA A 305 -2.86 10.86 5.92
CA ALA A 305 -2.23 11.76 6.88
C ALA A 305 -0.69 11.64 6.82
N ALA A 306 -0.17 10.42 6.69
CA ALA A 306 1.26 10.19 6.47
C ALA A 306 1.73 10.85 5.18
N TYR A 307 1.04 10.63 4.06
CA TYR A 307 1.38 11.28 2.80
C TYR A 307 1.39 12.81 2.92
N ALA A 308 0.34 13.40 3.51
CA ALA A 308 0.24 14.84 3.67
C ALA A 308 1.36 15.41 4.54
N ALA A 309 1.67 14.77 5.67
CA ALA A 309 2.71 15.21 6.58
C ALA A 309 4.12 15.00 6.02
N GLY A 310 4.35 13.90 5.32
CA GLY A 310 5.66 13.52 4.79
C GLY A 310 6.06 14.22 3.50
N SER A 311 5.11 14.49 2.60
CA SER A 311 5.37 15.13 1.30
C SER A 311 5.45 16.66 1.36
N CYS A 312 4.90 17.29 2.41
CA CYS A 312 4.82 18.74 2.53
C CYS A 312 5.94 19.34 3.38
N ARG A 313 6.63 20.35 2.85
CA ARG A 313 7.51 21.22 3.65
C ARG A 313 6.83 22.47 4.19
N TRP A 314 5.79 22.95 3.49
CA TRP A 314 5.13 24.22 3.81
C TRP A 314 3.67 24.02 4.26
N PRO A 315 3.09 24.93 5.05
CA PRO A 315 1.69 24.86 5.45
C PRO A 315 0.75 25.00 4.26
N THR A 316 1.11 25.80 3.25
CA THR A 316 0.33 26.00 2.03
C THR A 316 0.12 24.71 1.24
N THR A 317 1.16 23.88 1.11
CA THR A 317 1.07 22.58 0.42
C THR A 317 0.24 21.58 1.22
N THR A 318 0.32 21.63 2.56
CA THR A 318 -0.52 20.81 3.44
C THR A 318 -2.01 21.16 3.31
N VAL A 319 -2.32 22.47 3.30
CA VAL A 319 -3.69 22.95 3.05
C VAL A 319 -4.20 22.48 1.69
N TYR A 320 -3.35 22.49 0.66
CA TYR A 320 -3.70 21.96 -0.67
C TYR A 320 -4.07 20.46 -0.63
N VAL A 321 -3.31 19.62 0.09
CA VAL A 321 -3.64 18.18 0.20
C VAL A 321 -5.01 18.00 0.86
N PHE A 322 -5.25 18.65 2.00
CA PHE A 322 -6.53 18.52 2.71
C PHE A 322 -7.70 19.13 1.94
N SER A 323 -7.50 20.27 1.28
CA SER A 323 -8.55 20.89 0.45
C SER A 323 -8.87 20.04 -0.77
N LEU A 324 -7.88 19.39 -1.38
CA LEU A 324 -8.09 18.46 -2.49
C LEU A 324 -8.87 17.22 -2.04
N VAL A 325 -8.51 16.62 -0.89
CA VAL A 325 -9.27 15.51 -0.31
C VAL A 325 -10.72 15.94 -0.03
N GLY A 326 -10.91 17.11 0.61
CA GLY A 326 -12.23 17.67 0.87
C GLY A 326 -13.04 17.93 -0.39
N ALA A 327 -12.42 18.49 -1.44
CA ALA A 327 -13.07 18.76 -2.72
C ALA A 327 -13.48 17.47 -3.43
N VAL A 328 -12.63 16.43 -3.42
CA VAL A 328 -12.97 15.15 -4.04
C VAL A 328 -14.07 14.42 -3.25
N LEU A 329 -14.03 14.44 -1.92
CA LEU A 329 -15.11 13.89 -1.10
C LEU A 329 -16.43 14.65 -1.32
N LEU A 330 -16.39 15.98 -1.37
CA LEU A 330 -17.55 16.81 -1.67
C LEU A 330 -18.11 16.49 -3.06
N TYR A 331 -17.24 16.33 -4.06
CA TYR A 331 -17.65 15.92 -5.41
C TYR A 331 -18.33 14.56 -5.41
N ILE A 332 -17.82 13.58 -4.67
CA ILE A 332 -18.45 12.26 -4.53
C ILE A 332 -19.83 12.38 -3.87
N VAL A 333 -19.95 13.18 -2.80
CA VAL A 333 -21.23 13.42 -2.11
C VAL A 333 -22.21 14.13 -3.03
N LEU A 334 -21.77 15.15 -3.78
CA LEU A 334 -22.59 15.87 -4.74
C LEU A 334 -23.08 14.94 -5.85
N GLN A 335 -22.19 14.11 -6.39
CA GLN A 335 -22.52 13.08 -7.37
C GLN A 335 -23.58 12.13 -6.81
N MET A 336 -23.40 11.63 -5.59
CA MET A 336 -24.38 10.77 -4.91
C MET A 336 -25.72 11.47 -4.68
N ALA A 337 -25.73 12.74 -4.28
CA ALA A 337 -26.94 13.54 -4.09
C ALA A 337 -27.70 13.76 -5.41
N ILE A 338 -26.98 14.10 -6.50
CA ILE A 338 -27.54 14.21 -7.85
C ILE A 338 -28.12 12.86 -8.29
N ALA A 339 -27.44 11.74 -8.02
CA ALA A 339 -27.93 10.40 -8.32
C ALA A 339 -29.26 10.11 -7.61
N VAL A 340 -29.32 10.38 -6.31
CA VAL A 340 -30.53 10.15 -5.49
C VAL A 340 -31.67 11.04 -5.99
N PHE A 341 -31.41 12.33 -6.23
CA PHE A 341 -32.41 13.26 -6.73
C PHE A 341 -32.90 12.90 -8.14
N ALA A 342 -32.00 12.51 -9.05
CA ALA A 342 -32.35 12.07 -10.40
C ALA A 342 -33.16 10.77 -10.38
N MET A 343 -32.81 9.81 -9.52
CA MET A 343 -33.55 8.56 -9.36
C MET A 343 -34.95 8.81 -8.76
N ASP A 344 -35.08 9.77 -7.85
CA ASP A 344 -36.36 10.13 -7.23
C ASP A 344 -37.29 10.84 -8.24
N LYS A 345 -36.73 11.72 -9.08
CA LYS A 345 -37.42 12.33 -10.23
C LYS A 345 -37.82 11.28 -11.27
N PHE A 346 -36.91 10.36 -11.61
CA PHE A 346 -37.16 9.32 -12.60
C PHE A 346 -38.22 8.33 -12.12
N LYS A 347 -38.21 7.98 -10.82
CA LYS A 347 -39.24 7.14 -10.20
C LYS A 347 -40.63 7.80 -10.28
N LYS A 348 -40.73 9.09 -9.92
CA LYS A 348 -41.98 9.87 -10.05
C LYS A 348 -42.47 10.00 -11.49
N TRP A 349 -41.55 10.23 -12.43
CA TRP A 349 -41.88 10.31 -13.85
C TRP A 349 -42.33 8.95 -14.42
N ARG A 350 -41.68 7.86 -14.00
CA ARG A 350 -42.06 6.49 -14.38
C ARG A 350 -43.42 6.09 -13.82
N GLU A 351 -43.71 6.46 -12.57
CA GLU A 351 -45.03 6.26 -11.95
C GLU A 351 -46.12 7.07 -12.69
N ALA A 352 -45.81 8.32 -13.09
CA ALA A 352 -46.73 9.14 -13.88
C ALA A 352 -47.04 8.53 -15.26
N ILE A 353 -46.03 8.01 -15.96
CA ILE A 353 -46.21 7.36 -17.27
C ILE A 353 -46.94 6.03 -17.14
N CYS A 354 -46.60 5.21 -16.13
CA CYS A 354 -47.33 3.96 -15.88
C CYS A 354 -48.81 4.24 -15.65
N ASN A 355 -49.14 5.25 -14.84
CA ASN A 355 -50.54 5.65 -14.61
C ASN A 355 -51.22 6.09 -15.91
N ILE A 356 -50.57 6.89 -16.77
CA ILE A 356 -51.13 7.30 -18.07
C ILE A 356 -51.37 6.08 -18.98
N VAL A 357 -50.41 5.17 -19.08
CA VAL A 357 -50.52 3.97 -19.93
C VAL A 357 -51.60 3.02 -19.43
N THR A 358 -51.73 2.80 -18.11
CA THR A 358 -52.82 1.98 -17.54
C THR A 358 -54.20 2.63 -17.70
N THR A 359 -54.28 3.96 -17.72
CA THR A 359 -55.55 4.68 -17.93
C THR A 359 -55.96 4.67 -19.40
N CYS A 360 -55.00 4.67 -20.33
CA CYS A 360 -55.26 4.53 -21.76
C CYS A 360 -55.50 3.08 -22.23
N ALA A 361 -55.17 2.07 -21.42
CA ALA A 361 -55.44 0.66 -21.70
C ALA A 361 -56.84 0.19 -21.22
N GLY A 362 -57.66 1.09 -20.68
CA GLY A 362 -59.02 0.80 -20.24
C GLY A 362 -60.07 0.90 -21.35
N LYS A 363 -60.13 -0.12 -22.22
CA LYS A 363 -61.33 -0.72 -22.86
C LYS A 363 -60.99 -1.30 -24.24
N SER A 364 -60.80 -2.62 -24.33
CA SER A 364 -61.48 -3.45 -25.33
C SER A 364 -61.21 -4.94 -25.08
N GLY A 365 -62.29 -5.73 -25.03
CA GLY A 365 -62.33 -7.03 -25.72
C GLY A 365 -61.97 -8.29 -24.93
N SER A 366 -62.98 -9.15 -24.78
CA SER A 366 -63.03 -10.50 -24.23
C SER A 366 -62.38 -11.62 -25.09
N GLY A 367 -61.58 -12.49 -24.45
CA GLY A 367 -61.33 -13.93 -24.75
C GLY A 367 -60.57 -14.31 -26.05
N PRO A 368 -60.13 -15.58 -26.25
CA PRO A 368 -60.12 -16.76 -25.36
C PRO A 368 -58.71 -17.35 -25.10
N LYS A 369 -58.65 -18.36 -24.23
CA LYS A 369 -57.46 -19.17 -23.87
C LYS A 369 -56.83 -19.84 -25.10
N GLN A 370 -55.51 -19.76 -25.25
CA GLN A 370 -54.75 -20.67 -26.11
C GLN A 370 -53.42 -21.05 -25.45
N GLU A 371 -53.29 -22.34 -25.17
CA GLU A 371 -52.02 -23.01 -24.87
C GLU A 371 -51.06 -22.83 -26.05
N ILE A 372 -49.88 -22.26 -25.80
CA ILE A 372 -48.75 -22.37 -26.71
C ILE A 372 -47.55 -22.88 -25.90
N VAL A 373 -47.38 -24.19 -26.01
CA VAL A 373 -46.13 -24.96 -26.03
C VAL A 373 -44.88 -24.14 -25.68
N LYS A 374 -44.40 -24.29 -24.43
CA LYS A 374 -43.00 -23.95 -24.09
C LYS A 374 -42.09 -24.91 -24.83
N GLN A 375 -41.71 -24.52 -26.04
CA GLN A 375 -40.66 -25.17 -26.80
C GLN A 375 -39.36 -25.04 -26.00
N LYS A 376 -38.93 -26.18 -25.47
CA LYS A 376 -37.62 -26.45 -24.90
C LYS A 376 -36.59 -26.07 -25.96
N ARG A 377 -35.99 -24.89 -25.83
CA ARG A 377 -34.82 -24.51 -26.63
C ARG A 377 -33.61 -25.02 -25.88
N ASP A 378 -33.22 -26.24 -26.22
CA ASP A 378 -31.89 -26.76 -25.94
C ASP A 378 -30.88 -25.76 -26.50
N LYS A 379 -30.27 -24.95 -25.62
CA LYS A 379 -29.13 -24.12 -25.96
C LYS A 379 -27.89 -24.88 -25.55
N LYS A 380 -27.36 -25.59 -26.55
CA LYS A 380 -26.03 -26.17 -26.60
C LYS A 380 -25.01 -25.24 -25.95
N THR A 381 -24.34 -25.79 -24.96
CA THR A 381 -23.18 -25.29 -24.25
C THR A 381 -22.06 -25.04 -25.25
N ASP A 382 -21.80 -23.77 -25.56
CA ASP A 382 -20.49 -23.32 -26.00
C ASP A 382 -20.03 -22.29 -24.96
N LEU A 383 -18.81 -22.51 -24.43
CA LEU A 383 -18.14 -21.69 -23.43
C LEU A 383 -18.11 -20.21 -23.86
N ASP A 384 -18.95 -19.36 -23.27
CA ASP A 384 -18.66 -17.93 -23.15
C ASP A 384 -18.77 -17.56 -21.67
N ASN A 385 -17.65 -17.11 -21.10
CA ASN A 385 -17.55 -16.67 -19.72
C ASN A 385 -18.57 -15.54 -19.48
N GLY A 386 -19.37 -15.63 -18.42
CA GLY A 386 -20.54 -14.78 -18.21
C GLY A 386 -20.23 -13.28 -18.10
N PRO A 387 -21.24 -12.41 -18.25
CA PRO A 387 -21.08 -10.96 -18.09
C PRO A 387 -20.57 -10.54 -16.69
N GLU A 388 -20.79 -11.37 -15.67
CA GLU A 388 -20.32 -11.12 -14.30
C GLU A 388 -18.79 -11.29 -14.15
N ASP A 389 -18.20 -12.30 -14.80
CA ASP A 389 -16.75 -12.56 -14.75
C ASP A 389 -15.95 -11.41 -15.40
N LYS A 390 -16.50 -10.83 -16.48
CA LYS A 390 -15.91 -9.67 -17.17
C LYS A 390 -15.91 -8.41 -16.29
N VAL A 391 -16.94 -8.22 -15.48
CA VAL A 391 -17.04 -7.09 -14.52
C VAL A 391 -16.10 -7.29 -13.32
N GLU A 392 -15.99 -8.51 -12.77
CA GLU A 392 -15.06 -8.81 -11.66
C GLU A 392 -13.60 -8.60 -12.09
N ALA A 393 -13.22 -9.10 -13.27
CA ALA A 393 -11.88 -8.92 -13.82
C ALA A 393 -11.53 -7.43 -13.99
N SER A 394 -12.48 -6.62 -14.48
CA SER A 394 -12.32 -5.17 -14.64
C SER A 394 -12.10 -4.48 -13.30
N ARG A 395 -12.87 -4.83 -12.25
CA ARG A 395 -12.73 -4.25 -10.90
C ARG A 395 -11.39 -4.59 -10.26
N SER A 396 -10.96 -5.85 -10.39
CA SER A 396 -9.64 -6.28 -9.90
C SER A 396 -8.50 -5.54 -10.58
N LEU A 397 -8.59 -5.34 -11.90
CA LEU A 397 -7.58 -4.60 -12.65
C LEU A 397 -7.53 -3.13 -12.22
N VAL A 398 -8.70 -2.48 -12.09
CA VAL A 398 -8.78 -1.07 -11.65
C VAL A 398 -8.21 -0.91 -10.25
N LEU A 399 -8.53 -1.82 -9.32
CA LEU A 399 -7.95 -1.78 -7.98
C LEU A 399 -6.42 -1.93 -8.04
N LEU A 400 -5.91 -2.87 -8.84
CA LEU A 400 -4.47 -3.09 -8.98
C LEU A 400 -3.75 -1.87 -9.58
N LEU A 401 -4.33 -1.24 -10.61
CA LEU A 401 -3.79 -0.02 -11.21
C LEU A 401 -3.81 1.16 -10.23
N ALA A 402 -4.91 1.37 -9.52
CA ALA A 402 -5.00 2.43 -8.50
C ALA A 402 -4.04 2.18 -7.34
N THR A 403 -3.86 0.93 -6.95
CA THR A 403 -2.89 0.53 -5.92
C THR A 403 -1.47 0.82 -6.39
N LEU A 404 -1.14 0.49 -7.63
CA LEU A 404 0.15 0.79 -8.24
C LEU A 404 0.39 2.30 -8.30
N ALA A 405 -0.58 3.08 -8.80
CA ALA A 405 -0.50 4.53 -8.90
C ALA A 405 -0.36 5.19 -7.51
N ALA A 406 -1.12 4.74 -6.50
CA ALA A 406 -0.94 5.16 -5.11
C ALA A 406 0.47 4.83 -4.58
N THR A 407 1.01 3.63 -4.90
CA THR A 407 2.35 3.22 -4.48
C THR A 407 3.42 4.19 -5.00
N VAL A 408 3.45 4.40 -6.31
CA VAL A 408 4.51 5.18 -6.95
C VAL A 408 4.43 6.65 -6.56
N THR A 409 3.21 7.18 -6.43
CA THR A 409 3.00 8.60 -6.04
C THR A 409 3.29 8.84 -4.57
N TYR A 410 2.98 7.89 -3.68
CA TYR A 410 3.35 7.97 -2.27
C TYR A 410 4.87 7.98 -2.10
N GLN A 411 5.57 7.06 -2.74
CA GLN A 411 7.05 7.00 -2.69
C GLN A 411 7.68 8.28 -3.26
N ALA A 412 7.24 8.73 -4.43
CA ALA A 412 7.74 9.96 -5.05
C ALA A 412 7.39 11.23 -4.23
N GLY A 413 6.32 11.19 -3.45
CA GLY A 413 5.95 12.27 -2.54
C GLY A 413 6.88 12.38 -1.33
N LEU A 414 7.29 11.25 -0.75
CA LEU A 414 8.22 11.22 0.39
C LEU A 414 9.68 11.44 -0.02
N SER A 415 10.03 11.02 -1.24
CA SER A 415 11.35 11.17 -1.86
C SER A 415 11.21 11.95 -3.17
N PRO A 416 11.16 13.30 -3.11
CA PRO A 416 10.93 14.12 -4.29
C PRO A 416 12.07 13.98 -5.32
N PRO A 417 11.79 14.21 -6.61
CA PRO A 417 12.79 14.20 -7.67
C PRO A 417 13.89 15.22 -7.37
N GLY A 418 15.14 14.81 -7.56
CA GLY A 418 16.32 15.58 -7.19
C GLY A 418 16.70 15.50 -5.71
N GLY A 419 15.91 14.80 -4.88
CA GLY A 419 16.19 14.62 -3.46
C GLY A 419 15.95 15.88 -2.63
N VAL A 420 16.52 15.89 -1.43
CA VAL A 420 16.47 16.99 -0.48
C VAL A 420 17.88 17.41 -0.08
N TRP A 421 18.03 18.65 0.38
CA TRP A 421 19.31 19.13 0.92
C TRP A 421 19.69 18.36 2.19
N PRO A 422 20.93 17.82 2.29
CA PRO A 422 21.35 17.01 3.43
C PRO A 422 21.90 17.83 4.61
N GLU A 423 22.55 18.97 4.34
CA GLU A 423 23.26 19.80 5.33
C GLU A 423 22.97 21.28 5.09
N ASP A 424 23.21 22.12 6.09
CA ASP A 424 23.12 23.59 5.97
C ASP A 424 24.29 24.12 5.11
N ASP A 425 24.11 25.26 4.43
CA ASP A 425 25.19 25.88 3.64
C ASP A 425 26.22 26.55 4.56
N ASP A 426 27.42 25.97 4.68
CA ASP A 426 28.54 26.56 5.41
C ASP A 426 29.24 27.70 4.62
N GLN A 427 28.94 27.89 3.31
CA GLN A 427 29.75 28.73 2.41
C GLN A 427 29.02 29.93 1.77
N GLY A 428 27.81 30.25 2.23
CA GLY A 428 27.20 31.58 2.03
C GLY A 428 26.86 31.98 0.60
N ARG A 429 26.78 31.04 -0.35
CA ARG A 429 26.43 31.35 -1.75
C ARG A 429 24.96 31.09 -2.08
N THR A 430 24.29 30.17 -1.38
CA THR A 430 22.85 29.93 -1.52
C THR A 430 22.29 29.36 -0.22
N HIS A 431 21.48 30.13 0.52
CA HIS A 431 20.84 29.68 1.75
C HIS A 431 19.83 28.55 1.47
N HIS A 432 20.26 27.30 1.53
CA HIS A 432 19.41 26.12 1.47
C HIS A 432 19.19 25.50 2.85
N ILE A 433 17.96 25.02 3.10
CA ILE A 433 17.56 24.44 4.39
C ILE A 433 17.53 22.91 4.26
N PRO A 434 18.16 22.15 5.17
CA PRO A 434 18.09 20.70 5.21
C PRO A 434 16.66 20.18 5.14
N GLY A 435 16.45 19.15 4.31
CA GLY A 435 15.14 18.57 4.07
C GLY A 435 14.29 19.30 3.05
N ASN A 436 14.65 20.52 2.61
CA ASN A 436 13.98 21.16 1.48
C ASN A 436 14.26 20.38 0.18
N PRO A 437 13.27 20.21 -0.71
CA PRO A 437 13.47 19.60 -2.01
C PRO A 437 14.43 20.43 -2.86
N VAL A 438 15.50 19.81 -3.37
CA VAL A 438 16.49 20.49 -4.22
C VAL A 438 15.81 21.07 -5.47
N LEU A 439 14.89 20.31 -6.08
CA LEU A 439 14.16 20.75 -7.26
C LEU A 439 13.27 21.97 -7.00
N HIS A 440 12.78 22.16 -5.77
CA HIS A 440 12.00 23.35 -5.43
C HIS A 440 12.87 24.61 -5.50
N ASP A 441 14.08 24.56 -4.96
CA ASP A 441 14.97 25.71 -4.86
C ASP A 441 15.61 26.03 -6.22
N MET A 442 15.99 25.00 -6.99
CA MET A 442 16.58 25.17 -8.32
C MET A 442 15.54 25.49 -9.41
N HIS A 443 14.38 24.83 -9.37
CA HIS A 443 13.36 24.89 -10.42
C HIS A 443 11.92 24.87 -9.85
N SER A 444 11.58 25.88 -9.05
CA SER A 444 10.29 25.96 -8.32
C SER A 444 9.05 25.68 -9.16
N LYS A 445 8.97 26.20 -10.40
CA LYS A 445 7.81 25.95 -11.30
C LYS A 445 7.64 24.45 -11.61
N ARG A 446 8.74 23.74 -11.83
CA ARG A 446 8.74 22.31 -12.15
C ARG A 446 8.39 21.47 -10.92
N TYR A 447 8.97 21.82 -9.77
CA TYR A 447 8.63 21.17 -8.51
C TYR A 447 7.14 21.33 -8.19
N LYS A 448 6.56 22.53 -8.34
CA LYS A 448 5.13 22.76 -8.10
C LYS A 448 4.26 21.91 -9.03
N ALA A 449 4.59 21.85 -10.32
CA ALA A 449 3.89 21.00 -11.28
C ALA A 449 3.96 19.52 -10.87
N PHE A 450 5.17 19.01 -10.59
CA PHE A 450 5.37 17.65 -10.09
C PHE A 450 4.54 17.38 -8.84
N TYR A 451 4.63 18.26 -7.83
CA TYR A 451 4.00 18.07 -6.53
C TYR A 451 2.47 18.03 -6.63
N HIS A 452 1.87 19.00 -7.34
CA HIS A 452 0.41 19.06 -7.48
C HIS A 452 -0.14 17.89 -8.28
N CYS A 453 0.51 17.53 -9.39
CA CYS A 453 0.14 16.37 -10.19
C CYS A 453 0.33 15.06 -9.40
N ASN A 454 1.45 14.88 -8.71
CA ASN A 454 1.72 13.68 -7.91
C ASN A 454 0.70 13.51 -6.77
N THR A 455 0.36 14.61 -6.08
CA THR A 455 -0.67 14.63 -5.04
C THR A 455 -2.05 14.33 -5.60
N ALA A 456 -2.40 14.89 -6.77
CA ALA A 456 -3.68 14.61 -7.42
C ALA A 456 -3.82 13.15 -7.84
N ALA A 457 -2.75 12.55 -8.37
CA ALA A 457 -2.72 11.12 -8.69
C ALA A 457 -2.87 10.26 -7.41
N PHE A 458 -2.12 10.56 -6.34
CA PHE A 458 -2.26 9.85 -5.07
C PHE A 458 -3.70 9.89 -4.51
N VAL A 459 -4.30 11.09 -4.43
CA VAL A 459 -5.66 11.26 -3.91
C VAL A 459 -6.69 10.60 -4.84
N ALA A 460 -6.55 10.75 -6.15
CA ALA A 460 -7.43 10.11 -7.13
C ALA A 460 -7.36 8.57 -7.03
N SER A 461 -6.17 8.02 -6.88
CA SER A 461 -5.93 6.58 -6.66
C SER A 461 -6.61 6.06 -5.38
N VAL A 462 -6.48 6.76 -4.25
CA VAL A 462 -7.17 6.40 -2.99
C VAL A 462 -8.69 6.46 -3.16
N VAL A 463 -9.19 7.46 -3.87
CA VAL A 463 -10.62 7.60 -4.17
C VAL A 463 -11.13 6.48 -5.06
N VAL A 464 -10.36 6.09 -6.10
CA VAL A 464 -10.67 4.93 -6.93
C VAL A 464 -10.75 3.66 -6.08
N ILE A 465 -9.78 3.45 -5.17
CA ILE A 465 -9.78 2.31 -4.22
C ILE A 465 -11.07 2.31 -3.37
N ILE A 466 -11.47 3.46 -2.83
CA ILE A 466 -12.70 3.58 -2.01
C ILE A 466 -13.95 3.29 -2.84
N ILE A 467 -14.07 3.86 -4.04
CA ILE A 467 -15.24 3.70 -4.92
C ILE A 467 -15.36 2.23 -5.36
N VAL A 468 -14.27 1.59 -5.77
CA VAL A 468 -14.25 0.20 -6.23
C VAL A 468 -14.65 -0.77 -5.12
N GLN A 469 -14.36 -0.44 -3.85
CA GLN A 469 -14.78 -1.25 -2.71
C GLN A 469 -16.25 -1.08 -2.32
N SER A 470 -16.93 -0.03 -2.79
CA SER A 470 -18.32 0.23 -2.45
C SER A 470 -19.29 -0.74 -3.16
N LYS A 471 -20.35 -1.17 -2.46
CA LYS A 471 -21.37 -2.14 -2.93
C LYS A 471 -22.25 -1.59 -4.05
N GLN A 472 -22.32 -0.27 -4.20
CA GLN A 472 -23.24 0.46 -5.06
C GLN A 472 -22.45 1.33 -6.05
N LEU A 473 -21.85 0.70 -7.07
CA LEU A 473 -21.46 1.43 -8.28
C LEU A 473 -22.74 1.77 -9.07
N SER A 474 -23.50 2.73 -8.53
CA SER A 474 -24.59 3.40 -9.23
C SER A 474 -24.08 3.92 -10.59
N ALA A 475 -24.97 4.27 -11.51
CA ALA A 475 -24.55 4.89 -12.77
C ALA A 475 -23.60 6.09 -12.53
N VAL A 476 -23.85 6.80 -11.43
CA VAL A 476 -23.01 7.86 -10.91
C VAL A 476 -21.67 7.37 -10.37
N GLY A 477 -21.63 6.28 -9.60
CA GLY A 477 -20.37 5.66 -9.17
C GLY A 477 -19.47 5.26 -10.35
N ARG A 478 -20.06 4.80 -11.46
CA ARG A 478 -19.30 4.49 -12.70
C ARG A 478 -18.77 5.74 -13.40
N ALA A 479 -19.56 6.81 -13.45
CA ALA A 479 -19.13 8.09 -13.99
C ALA A 479 -17.99 8.69 -13.15
N ALA A 480 -18.17 8.73 -11.83
CA ALA A 480 -17.15 9.20 -10.87
C ALA A 480 -15.87 8.36 -10.96
N LEU A 481 -15.99 7.03 -11.04
CA LEU A 481 -14.84 6.14 -11.23
C LEU A 481 -14.08 6.46 -12.52
N LYS A 482 -14.80 6.63 -13.64
CA LYS A 482 -14.17 6.98 -14.93
C LYS A 482 -13.46 8.32 -14.86
N THR A 483 -14.09 9.33 -14.27
CA THR A 483 -13.48 10.66 -14.08
C THR A 483 -12.24 10.59 -13.20
N ALA A 484 -12.30 9.87 -12.08
CA ALA A 484 -11.17 9.70 -11.17
C ALA A 484 -10.00 8.97 -11.83
N MET A 485 -10.27 7.92 -12.63
CA MET A 485 -9.23 7.22 -13.39
C MET A 485 -8.58 8.08 -14.47
N ILE A 486 -9.35 8.91 -15.17
CA ILE A 486 -8.81 9.87 -16.15
C ILE A 486 -7.94 10.90 -15.44
N LEU A 487 -8.43 11.46 -14.33
CA LEU A 487 -7.68 12.40 -13.50
C LEU A 487 -6.37 11.78 -13.00
N ASP A 488 -6.42 10.54 -12.51
CA ASP A 488 -5.25 9.78 -12.05
C ASP A 488 -4.21 9.61 -13.16
N LEU A 489 -4.63 9.18 -14.36
CA LEU A 489 -3.74 9.00 -15.51
C LEU A 489 -3.03 10.29 -15.92
N PHE A 490 -3.79 11.39 -16.09
CA PHE A 490 -3.20 12.68 -16.48
C PHE A 490 -2.30 13.26 -15.38
N SER A 491 -2.70 13.08 -14.12
CA SER A 491 -1.92 13.52 -12.96
C SER A 491 -0.61 12.74 -12.84
N LEU A 492 -0.64 11.43 -13.06
CA LEU A 492 0.55 10.58 -13.03
C LEU A 492 1.50 10.90 -14.19
N MET A 493 0.96 11.15 -15.39
CA MET A 493 1.75 11.62 -16.53
C MET A 493 2.39 12.98 -16.26
N GLY A 494 1.61 13.95 -15.75
CA GLY A 494 2.11 15.28 -15.41
C GLY A 494 3.20 15.25 -14.35
N ALA A 495 3.05 14.41 -13.33
CA ALA A 495 4.06 14.18 -12.31
C ALA A 495 5.33 13.58 -12.93
N TYR A 496 5.19 12.54 -13.75
CA TYR A 496 6.33 11.89 -14.40
C TYR A 496 7.11 12.87 -15.28
N VAL A 497 6.44 13.62 -16.16
CA VAL A 497 7.07 14.62 -17.04
C VAL A 497 7.79 15.69 -16.20
N ALA A 498 7.11 16.27 -15.21
CA ALA A 498 7.68 17.34 -14.40
C ALA A 498 8.86 16.88 -13.54
N GLY A 499 8.84 15.63 -13.04
CA GLY A 499 9.85 15.07 -12.16
C GLY A 499 11.06 14.45 -12.87
N SER A 500 10.87 13.85 -14.06
CA SER A 500 11.93 13.08 -14.75
C SER A 500 12.82 13.91 -15.67
N CYS A 501 12.27 14.96 -16.31
CA CYS A 501 13.00 15.66 -17.35
C CYS A 501 14.13 16.52 -16.74
N ARG A 502 15.25 16.71 -17.41
CA ARG A 502 16.31 17.62 -16.91
C ARG A 502 16.30 18.96 -17.64
N ASP A 503 15.70 19.00 -18.82
CA ASP A 503 15.70 20.12 -19.75
C ASP A 503 14.39 20.19 -20.56
N LYS A 504 14.21 21.28 -21.31
CA LYS A 504 12.96 21.52 -22.07
C LYS A 504 12.77 20.50 -23.20
N VAL A 505 13.85 19.99 -23.80
CA VAL A 505 13.78 19.06 -24.94
C VAL A 505 13.30 17.69 -24.48
N THR A 506 13.86 17.16 -23.38
CA THR A 506 13.36 15.91 -22.79
C THR A 506 11.92 16.04 -22.32
N THR A 507 11.51 17.20 -21.80
CA THR A 507 10.11 17.49 -21.43
C THR A 507 9.16 17.37 -22.62
N ILE A 508 9.52 17.97 -23.77
CA ILE A 508 8.71 17.91 -25.00
C ILE A 508 8.65 16.48 -25.54
N TYR A 509 9.79 15.78 -25.54
CA TYR A 509 9.88 14.39 -26.00
C TYR A 509 8.98 13.45 -25.19
N VAL A 510 9.04 13.50 -23.86
CA VAL A 510 8.22 12.65 -22.99
C VAL A 510 6.74 13.04 -23.07
N ALA A 511 6.41 14.33 -23.17
CA ALA A 511 5.04 14.78 -23.35
C ALA A 511 4.43 14.31 -24.69
N ALA A 512 5.22 14.30 -25.77
CA ALA A 512 4.79 13.84 -27.09
C ALA A 512 4.56 12.32 -27.17
N LEU A 513 5.19 11.54 -26.30
CA LEU A 513 4.98 10.09 -26.18
C LEU A 513 3.70 9.73 -25.39
N SER A 514 3.10 10.68 -24.67
CA SER A 514 1.85 10.45 -23.96
C SER A 514 0.71 10.25 -24.97
N PRO A 515 -0.07 9.15 -24.87
CA PRO A 515 -1.16 8.91 -25.82
C PRO A 515 -2.19 10.04 -25.76
N SER A 516 -2.37 10.74 -26.88
CA SER A 516 -3.47 11.68 -27.09
C SER A 516 -4.80 10.92 -27.02
N PRO A 517 -5.76 11.30 -26.15
CA PRO A 517 -7.07 10.69 -26.14
C PRO A 517 -7.92 11.34 -27.23
N SER A 518 -7.71 10.93 -28.47
CA SER A 518 -8.58 11.33 -29.59
C SER A 518 -9.05 10.08 -30.33
N LEU A 519 -10.34 9.78 -30.15
CA LEU A 519 -11.22 8.97 -31.00
C LEU A 519 -10.61 7.73 -31.68
N SER A 520 -10.81 6.56 -31.09
CA SER A 520 -10.84 5.30 -31.84
C SER A 520 -12.18 4.60 -31.61
N THR A 521 -13.16 4.98 -32.43
CA THR A 521 -14.25 4.05 -32.79
C THR A 521 -13.60 2.84 -33.48
N PRO A 522 -13.85 1.59 -33.03
CA PRO A 522 -13.26 0.44 -33.69
C PRO A 522 -14.00 0.18 -35.00
N SER A 523 -13.34 0.41 -36.14
CA SER A 523 -13.76 -0.22 -37.40
C SER A 523 -12.99 -1.54 -37.55
N PRO A 524 -13.64 -2.65 -37.92
CA PRO A 524 -13.00 -3.94 -38.04
C PRO A 524 -12.33 -4.04 -39.41
N ARG A 525 -10.99 -4.04 -39.46
CA ARG A 525 -10.25 -4.51 -40.64
C ARG A 525 -9.09 -5.41 -40.24
N SER A 526 -9.31 -6.69 -40.54
CA SER A 526 -8.36 -7.71 -41.00
C SER A 526 -6.86 -7.39 -40.89
N TRP A 527 -6.17 -8.19 -40.08
CA TRP A 527 -4.71 -8.35 -40.09
C TRP A 527 -4.23 -8.98 -41.42
N PRO A 528 -3.18 -8.44 -42.06
CA PRO A 528 -2.29 -9.25 -42.88
C PRO A 528 -1.03 -9.59 -42.08
N SER A 529 -0.72 -10.88 -42.08
CA SER A 529 0.56 -11.46 -41.68
C SER A 529 1.73 -10.87 -42.46
N GLN A 530 2.80 -10.43 -41.79
CA GLN A 530 4.11 -10.40 -42.44
C GLN A 530 5.27 -10.67 -41.49
N ARG A 531 6.12 -11.59 -41.96
CA ARG A 531 7.24 -12.24 -41.27
C ARG A 531 8.46 -11.32 -41.15
N ARG A 532 9.19 -11.53 -40.05
CA ARG A 532 10.64 -11.48 -39.80
C ARG A 532 11.53 -10.63 -40.74
N GLY A 533 12.29 -9.73 -40.11
CA GLY A 533 13.54 -9.19 -40.63
C GLY A 533 14.29 -8.42 -39.54
N ALA A 534 14.97 -9.13 -38.65
CA ALA A 534 15.83 -8.55 -37.63
C ALA A 534 17.14 -8.01 -38.26
N ARG A 535 17.57 -6.81 -37.86
CA ARG A 535 18.98 -6.38 -37.93
C ARG A 535 19.38 -5.78 -36.57
N PRO A 536 20.52 -6.17 -35.97
CA PRO A 536 20.98 -5.64 -34.69
C PRO A 536 21.78 -4.34 -34.87
N CYS A 537 21.52 -3.36 -34.01
CA CYS A 537 22.36 -2.17 -33.84
C CYS A 537 23.59 -2.52 -32.98
N ARG A 538 24.79 -2.25 -33.51
CA ARG A 538 26.08 -2.32 -32.79
C ARG A 538 26.19 -1.15 -31.81
N PHE A 539 26.62 -1.44 -30.59
CA PHE A 539 27.26 -0.47 -29.70
C PHE A 539 28.75 -0.39 -30.06
N ASN A 540 29.27 0.81 -30.28
CA ASN A 540 30.71 1.06 -30.25
C ASN A 540 31.10 1.46 -28.83
N VAL A 541 32.20 0.86 -28.39
CA VAL A 541 32.92 1.09 -27.12
C VAL A 541 33.49 2.50 -27.08
#